data_AF-A0A6N4SU49-F1
#
_entry.id   AF-A0A6N4SU49-F1
#
_cell.length_a   1.000
_cell.length_b   1.000
_cell.length_c   1.000
_cell.angle_alpha   90.00
_cell.angle_beta   90.00
_cell.angle_gamma   90.00
#
_symmetry.space_group_name_H-M   'P 1'
#
loop_
_entity.id
_entity.type
_entity.pdbx_description
1 polymer ?
#
loop_
_entity_poly.entity_id
_entity_poly.type
_entity_poly.pdbx_seq_one_letter_code
_entity_poly.pdbx_strand_id
1 'polypeptide(L)'
;MSFGGIIATELSKIVSPVQTIIISSISTDKQLPWHLRMVKYLKLHKFIPTRFLQVKSRLVYWFMGANTIREKAVFNQILKNTDIVFFRWAVSVLLKWKQAAPIKNLQHIHGSSDNIFPLSNISCSHVVPYGGHLMVYSRSEELSLLLNKLLDR
;
A
#
# COMPACT_ATOMS: atom_id res chain seq x y z
N MET A 1 2.94 -5.74 -1.32
CA MET A 1 1.94 -4.96 -0.55
C MET A 1 2.33 -3.48 -0.55
N SER A 2 1.37 -2.56 -0.61
CA SER A 2 1.58 -1.09 -0.53
C SER A 2 2.70 -0.60 -1.44
N PHE A 3 3.65 0.20 -0.96
CA PHE A 3 4.80 0.65 -1.74
C PHE A 3 5.57 -0.50 -2.41
N GLY A 4 5.68 -1.67 -1.79
CA GLY A 4 6.28 -2.85 -2.40
C GLY A 4 5.50 -3.36 -3.63
N GLY A 5 4.19 -3.09 -3.73
CA GLY A 5 3.40 -3.34 -4.95
C GLY A 5 3.80 -2.43 -6.13
N ILE A 6 4.17 -1.18 -5.85
CA ILE A 6 4.74 -0.28 -6.86
C ILE A 6 6.10 -0.79 -7.34
N ILE A 7 6.96 -1.21 -6.40
CA ILE A 7 8.25 -1.81 -6.74
C ILE A 7 8.07 -3.09 -7.58
N ALA A 8 7.17 -3.98 -7.18
CA ALA A 8 6.83 -5.18 -7.96
C ALA A 8 6.32 -4.84 -9.37
N THR A 9 5.52 -3.78 -9.50
CA THR A 9 5.01 -3.30 -10.80
C THR A 9 6.16 -2.83 -11.71
N GLU A 10 7.15 -2.11 -11.18
CA GLU A 10 8.33 -1.70 -11.95
C GLU A 10 9.22 -2.89 -12.31
N LEU A 11 9.48 -3.80 -11.36
CA LEU A 11 10.27 -5.01 -11.61
C LEU A 11 9.64 -5.88 -12.69
N SER A 12 8.31 -5.95 -12.75
CA SER A 12 7.60 -6.77 -13.72
C SER A 12 7.79 -6.32 -15.17
N LYS A 13 8.12 -5.05 -15.40
CA LYS A 13 8.48 -4.54 -16.73
C LYS A 13 9.84 -5.04 -17.22
N ILE A 14 10.70 -5.47 -16.28
CA ILE A 14 12.06 -5.95 -16.54
C ILE A 14 12.06 -7.47 -16.62
N VAL A 15 11.49 -8.14 -15.62
CA VAL A 15 11.61 -9.60 -15.48
C VAL A 15 10.45 -10.37 -16.11
N SER A 16 9.38 -9.69 -16.53
CA SER A 16 8.22 -10.29 -17.21
C SER A 16 7.70 -11.57 -16.53
N PRO A 17 7.30 -11.49 -15.23
CA PRO A 17 6.83 -12.66 -14.51
C PRO A 17 5.52 -13.18 -15.12
N VAL A 18 5.25 -14.48 -14.93
CA VAL A 18 3.99 -15.10 -15.36
C VAL A 18 2.79 -14.36 -14.76
N GLN A 19 2.90 -13.94 -13.50
CA GLN A 19 1.86 -13.21 -12.78
C GLN A 19 2.49 -12.25 -11.78
N THR A 20 1.90 -11.06 -11.62
CA THR A 20 2.27 -10.11 -10.57
C THR A 20 1.09 -9.91 -9.65
N ILE A 21 1.27 -10.10 -8.34
CA ILE A 21 0.21 -9.87 -7.35
C ILE A 21 0.57 -8.67 -6.48
N ILE A 22 -0.27 -7.63 -6.51
CA ILE A 22 -0.15 -6.48 -5.62
C ILE A 22 -1.33 -6.45 -4.63
N ILE A 23 -1.06 -6.04 -3.40
CA ILE A 23 -2.02 -6.05 -2.29
C ILE A 23 -2.01 -4.69 -1.61
N SER A 24 -3.18 -4.10 -1.35
CA SER A 24 -3.34 -2.78 -0.70
C SER A 24 -2.43 -1.73 -1.34
N SER A 25 -2.48 -1.61 -2.66
CA SER A 25 -1.52 -0.84 -3.47
C SER A 25 -2.26 -0.04 -4.54
N ILE A 26 -1.52 0.68 -5.36
CA ILE A 26 -2.01 1.27 -6.61
C ILE A 26 -1.35 0.59 -7.80
N SER A 27 -2.10 0.41 -8.90
CA SER A 27 -1.60 -0.14 -10.16
C SER A 27 -1.27 0.94 -11.20
N THR A 28 -1.75 2.17 -10.98
CA THR A 28 -1.47 3.34 -11.85
C THR A 28 -1.33 4.61 -11.02
N ASP A 29 -0.63 5.64 -11.54
CA ASP A 29 -0.50 6.92 -10.84
C ASP A 29 -1.82 7.69 -10.75
N LYS A 30 -2.80 7.35 -11.61
CA LYS A 30 -4.16 7.88 -11.57
C LYS A 30 -4.95 7.43 -10.34
N GLN A 31 -4.55 6.35 -9.69
CA GLN A 31 -5.20 5.84 -8.49
C GLN A 31 -4.67 6.48 -7.20
N LEU A 32 -3.63 7.33 -7.28
CA LEU A 32 -3.15 8.07 -6.13
C LEU A 32 -4.23 9.06 -5.65
N PRO A 33 -4.68 9.01 -4.38
CA PRO A 33 -5.75 9.86 -3.88
C PRO A 33 -5.35 11.34 -3.83
N TRP A 34 -6.35 12.22 -3.87
CA TRP A 34 -6.15 13.66 -4.00
C TRP A 34 -5.30 14.27 -2.89
N HIS A 35 -5.45 13.81 -1.64
CA HIS A 35 -4.69 14.34 -0.51
C HIS A 35 -3.18 14.03 -0.64
N LEU A 36 -2.81 12.83 -1.13
CA LEU A 36 -1.41 12.51 -1.43
C LEU A 36 -0.89 13.31 -2.64
N ARG A 37 -1.73 13.59 -3.64
CA ARG A 37 -1.36 14.51 -4.73
C ARG A 37 -1.07 15.92 -4.21
N MET A 38 -1.81 16.40 -3.21
CA MET A 38 -1.54 17.69 -2.59
C MET A 38 -0.20 17.69 -1.83
N VAL A 39 0.14 16.62 -1.11
CA VAL A 39 1.46 16.47 -0.46
C VAL A 39 2.61 16.56 -1.47
N LYS A 40 2.41 16.05 -2.70
CA LYS A 40 3.36 16.22 -3.80
C LYS A 40 3.47 17.68 -4.23
N TYR A 41 2.33 18.31 -4.52
CA TYR A 41 2.25 19.68 -5.03
C TYR A 41 2.89 20.68 -4.06
N LEU A 42 2.56 20.56 -2.77
CA LEU A 42 3.08 21.41 -1.70
C LEU A 42 4.50 21.04 -1.27
N LYS A 43 5.11 20.01 -1.87
CA LYS A 43 6.44 19.47 -1.50
C LYS A 43 6.58 19.11 -0.01
N LEU A 44 5.47 18.85 0.69
CA LEU A 44 5.45 18.56 2.14
C LEU A 44 6.22 17.28 2.50
N HIS A 45 6.31 16.33 1.58
CA HIS A 45 7.14 15.13 1.74
C HIS A 45 8.63 15.46 1.98
N LYS A 46 9.12 16.63 1.54
CA LYS A 46 10.49 17.10 1.83
C LYS A 46 10.67 17.55 3.27
N PHE A 47 9.60 17.75 4.04
CA PHE A 47 9.62 18.29 5.39
C PHE A 47 9.16 17.29 6.47
N ILE A 48 8.99 16.01 6.13
CA ILE A 48 8.62 14.96 7.09
C ILE A 48 9.63 14.93 8.25
N PRO A 49 9.25 15.25 9.50
CA PRO A 49 10.19 15.32 10.61
C PRO A 49 10.84 13.96 10.95
N THR A 50 12.01 13.98 11.58
CA THR A 50 12.70 12.74 12.02
C THR A 50 11.86 11.89 12.98
N ARG A 51 11.05 12.54 13.81
CA ARG A 51 10.16 11.89 14.78
C ARG A 51 8.83 11.43 14.18
N PHE A 52 8.59 11.59 12.88
CA PHE A 52 7.30 11.26 12.26
C PHE A 52 6.91 9.79 12.46
N LEU A 53 7.87 8.87 12.31
CA LEU A 53 7.65 7.43 12.53
C LEU A 53 7.42 7.06 14.00
N GLN A 54 7.64 7.99 14.94
CA GLN A 54 7.40 7.78 16.37
C GLN A 54 5.99 8.24 16.79
N VAL A 55 5.23 8.87 15.88
CA VAL A 55 3.88 9.39 16.18
C VAL A 55 2.90 8.23 16.33
N LYS A 56 2.40 8.06 17.56
CA LYS A 56 1.33 7.12 17.92
C LYS A 56 0.02 7.89 18.07
N SER A 57 -0.76 7.98 17.00
CA SER A 57 -2.07 8.65 17.04
C SER A 57 -3.18 7.74 16.50
N ARG A 58 -4.40 7.95 17.00
CA ARG A 58 -5.60 7.24 16.51
C ARG A 58 -5.76 7.40 14.99
N LEU A 59 -5.44 8.58 14.47
CA LEU A 59 -5.53 8.87 13.04
C LEU A 59 -4.56 8.01 12.21
N VAL A 60 -3.30 7.87 12.64
CA VAL A 60 -2.30 7.04 11.94
C VAL A 60 -2.73 5.58 11.93
N TYR A 61 -3.19 5.05 13.06
CA TYR A 61 -3.69 3.67 13.14
C TYR A 61 -4.92 3.45 12.25
N TRP A 62 -5.85 4.41 12.23
CA TRP A 62 -7.03 4.37 11.38
C TRP A 62 -6.68 4.36 9.90
N PHE A 63 -5.74 5.22 9.47
CA PHE A 63 -5.23 5.23 8.10
C PHE A 63 -4.69 3.85 7.69
N MET A 64 -3.90 3.22 8.58
CA MET A 64 -3.35 1.89 8.33
C MET A 64 -4.35 0.73 8.47
N GLY A 65 -5.54 0.97 9.02
CA GLY A 65 -6.49 -0.10 9.35
C GLY A 65 -6.05 -0.98 10.52
N ALA A 66 -5.24 -0.46 11.45
CA ALA A 66 -4.82 -1.13 12.67
C ALA A 66 -5.78 -0.80 13.82
N ASN A 67 -6.77 -1.65 14.03
CA ASN A 67 -7.88 -1.43 14.97
C ASN A 67 -7.61 -2.07 16.34
N THR A 68 -7.05 -3.28 16.35
CA THR A 68 -6.81 -4.05 17.58
C THR A 68 -5.49 -3.69 18.25
N ILE A 69 -5.34 -4.08 19.53
CA ILE A 69 -4.09 -3.89 20.28
C ILE A 69 -2.93 -4.62 19.59
N ARG A 70 -3.18 -5.84 19.08
CA ARG A 70 -2.18 -6.66 18.38
C ARG A 70 -1.75 -6.04 17.05
N GLU A 71 -2.71 -5.59 16.24
CA GLU A 71 -2.42 -4.90 14.97
C GLU A 71 -1.60 -3.63 15.18
N LYS A 72 -1.96 -2.83 16.20
CA LYS A 72 -1.20 -1.63 16.58
C LYS A 72 0.21 -1.96 17.03
N ALA A 73 0.41 -3.06 17.77
CA ALA A 73 1.72 -3.50 18.20
C ALA A 73 2.61 -3.89 17.01
N VAL A 74 2.07 -4.66 16.06
CA VAL A 74 2.78 -5.03 14.82
C VAL A 74 3.11 -3.80 13.99
N PHE A 75 2.14 -2.91 13.77
CA PHE A 75 2.39 -1.68 13.03
C PHE A 75 3.46 -0.80 13.70
N ASN A 76 3.45 -0.70 15.03
CA ASN A 76 4.50 0.02 15.77
C ASN A 76 5.89 -0.62 15.63
N GLN A 77 5.99 -1.96 15.55
CA GLN A 77 7.25 -2.62 15.25
C GLN A 77 7.76 -2.29 13.84
N ILE A 78 6.86 -2.27 12.84
CA ILE A 78 7.21 -1.86 11.48
C ILE A 78 7.77 -0.44 11.49
N LEU A 79 7.08 0.50 12.14
CA LEU A 79 7.54 1.89 12.24
C LEU A 79 8.89 2.01 12.98
N LYS A 80 9.08 1.27 14.08
CA LYS A 80 10.33 1.27 14.85
C LYS A 80 11.53 0.78 14.02
N ASN A 81 11.31 -0.21 13.16
CA ASN A 81 12.35 -0.80 12.32
C ASN A 81 12.51 -0.08 10.98
N THR A 82 11.68 0.92 10.69
CA THR A 82 11.74 1.69 9.45
C THR A 82 12.71 2.86 9.62
N ASP A 83 13.73 2.91 8.76
CA ASP A 83 14.59 4.08 8.69
C ASP A 83 13.85 5.29 8.08
N ILE A 84 14.02 6.46 8.70
CA ILE A 84 13.32 7.66 8.27
C ILE A 84 13.83 8.19 6.93
N VAL A 85 15.11 8.01 6.61
CA VAL A 85 15.67 8.43 5.31
C VAL A 85 15.04 7.59 4.20
N PHE A 86 14.98 6.27 4.39
CA PHE A 86 14.27 5.35 3.52
C PHE A 86 12.79 5.74 3.35
N PHE A 87 12.07 6.00 4.45
CA PHE A 87 10.66 6.37 4.38
C PHE A 87 10.42 7.64 3.56
N ARG A 88 11.23 8.68 3.78
CA ARG A 88 11.14 9.95 3.01
C ARG A 88 11.42 9.73 1.54
N TRP A 89 12.42 8.92 1.23
CA TRP A 89 12.72 8.52 -0.13
C TRP A 89 11.54 7.77 -0.76
N ALA A 90 10.98 6.76 -0.09
CA ALA A 90 9.87 5.96 -0.58
C ALA A 90 8.62 6.82 -0.85
N VAL A 91 8.29 7.76 0.03
CA VAL A 91 7.21 8.73 -0.20
C VAL A 91 7.51 9.60 -1.42
N SER A 92 8.74 10.11 -1.57
CA SER A 92 9.12 10.87 -2.76
C SER A 92 8.96 10.05 -4.04
N VAL A 93 9.36 8.77 -4.03
CA VAL A 93 9.20 7.86 -5.17
C VAL A 93 7.71 7.65 -5.48
N LEU A 94 6.90 7.26 -4.49
CA LEU A 94 5.45 7.09 -4.63
C LEU A 94 4.79 8.32 -5.28
N LEU A 95 5.09 9.51 -4.78
CA LEU A 95 4.48 10.75 -5.26
C LEU A 95 4.92 11.11 -6.69
N LYS A 96 6.15 10.75 -7.08
CA LYS A 96 6.67 11.00 -8.43
C LYS A 96 6.40 9.87 -9.42
N TRP A 97 5.98 8.70 -8.93
CA TRP A 97 5.75 7.52 -9.74
C TRP A 97 4.76 7.80 -10.87
N LYS A 98 5.05 7.23 -12.05
CA LYS A 98 4.29 7.40 -13.28
C LYS A 98 4.01 6.05 -13.89
N GLN A 99 2.72 5.75 -14.02
CA GLN A 99 2.26 4.50 -14.59
C GLN A 99 0.86 4.72 -15.19
N ALA A 100 0.82 4.94 -16.50
CA ALA A 100 -0.40 5.37 -17.19
C ALA A 100 -1.51 4.29 -17.23
N ALA A 101 -1.11 3.02 -17.24
CA ALA A 101 -1.98 1.85 -17.33
C ALA A 101 -1.43 0.70 -16.47
N PRO A 102 -2.27 -0.22 -15.98
CA PRO A 102 -1.80 -1.41 -15.27
C PRO A 102 -0.87 -2.26 -16.15
N ILE A 103 0.07 -2.97 -15.53
CA ILE A 103 0.89 -3.96 -16.25
C ILE A 103 0.06 -5.18 -16.68
N LYS A 104 0.56 -5.93 -17.66
CA LYS A 104 -0.03 -7.21 -18.04
C LYS A 104 0.09 -8.21 -16.89
N ASN A 105 -0.82 -9.20 -16.86
CA ASN A 105 -0.84 -10.29 -15.89
C ASN A 105 -0.85 -9.83 -14.41
N LEU A 106 -1.44 -8.65 -14.15
CA LEU A 106 -1.59 -8.11 -12.81
C LEU A 106 -2.83 -8.71 -12.13
N GLN A 107 -2.64 -9.25 -10.93
CA GLN A 107 -3.71 -9.45 -9.96
C GLN A 107 -3.60 -8.38 -8.88
N HIS A 108 -4.66 -7.61 -8.70
CA HIS A 108 -4.73 -6.59 -7.68
C HIS A 108 -5.77 -6.99 -6.64
N ILE A 109 -5.33 -7.23 -5.41
CA ILE A 109 -6.19 -7.52 -4.27
C ILE A 109 -6.25 -6.27 -3.39
N HIS A 110 -7.45 -5.75 -3.13
CA HIS A 110 -7.61 -4.50 -2.41
C HIS A 110 -8.70 -4.57 -1.34
N GLY A 111 -8.47 -3.90 -0.22
CA GLY A 111 -9.42 -3.88 0.90
C GLY A 111 -10.51 -2.83 0.70
N SER A 112 -11.77 -3.15 1.00
CA SER A 112 -12.88 -2.18 0.86
C SER A 112 -12.83 -1.04 1.88
N SER A 113 -12.01 -1.16 2.92
CA SER A 113 -11.85 -0.20 4.01
C SER A 113 -10.40 0.33 4.10
N ASP A 114 -9.65 0.29 3.01
CA ASP A 114 -8.32 0.90 2.92
C ASP A 114 -8.43 2.43 2.93
N ASN A 115 -7.90 3.06 3.97
CA ASN A 115 -7.93 4.51 4.14
C ASN A 115 -6.69 5.22 3.56
N ILE A 116 -5.61 4.49 3.22
CA ILE A 116 -4.43 5.04 2.54
C ILE A 116 -4.71 5.18 1.05
N PHE A 117 -5.27 4.14 0.45
CA PHE A 117 -5.68 4.09 -0.95
C PHE A 117 -7.17 3.74 -1.01
N PRO A 118 -8.07 4.73 -0.89
CA PRO A 118 -9.52 4.50 -0.88
C PRO A 118 -9.98 3.69 -2.08
N LEU A 119 -10.85 2.69 -1.86
CA LEU A 119 -11.35 1.82 -2.93
C LEU A 119 -12.02 2.61 -4.08
N SER A 120 -12.62 3.77 -3.80
CA SER A 120 -13.19 4.67 -4.81
C SER A 120 -12.17 5.17 -5.85
N ASN A 121 -10.88 5.18 -5.50
CA ASN A 121 -9.79 5.52 -6.39
C ASN A 121 -9.19 4.29 -7.10
N ILE A 122 -9.62 3.07 -6.76
CA ILE A 122 -8.92 1.84 -7.12
C ILE A 122 -9.76 0.99 -8.07
N SER A 123 -9.14 0.57 -9.16
CA SER A 123 -9.61 -0.54 -10.00
C SER A 123 -8.73 -1.74 -9.68
N CYS A 124 -9.34 -2.80 -9.15
CA CYS A 124 -8.67 -4.01 -8.69
C CYS A 124 -9.40 -5.27 -9.18
N SER A 125 -8.69 -6.41 -9.15
CA SER A 125 -9.22 -7.72 -9.55
C SER A 125 -10.10 -8.33 -8.46
N HIS A 126 -9.72 -8.11 -7.20
CA HIS A 126 -10.40 -8.70 -6.04
C HIS A 126 -10.55 -7.67 -4.92
N VAL A 127 -11.76 -7.57 -4.41
CA VAL A 127 -12.06 -6.76 -3.22
C VAL A 127 -12.19 -7.68 -2.01
N VAL A 128 -11.47 -7.37 -0.94
CA VAL A 128 -11.61 -8.02 0.37
C VAL A 128 -12.56 -7.18 1.22
N PRO A 129 -13.77 -7.67 1.54
CA PRO A 129 -14.74 -6.94 2.34
C PRO A 129 -14.18 -6.61 3.73
N TYR A 130 -14.38 -5.36 4.16
CA TYR A 130 -13.89 -4.83 5.44
C TYR A 130 -12.35 -4.94 5.61
N GLY A 131 -11.61 -5.13 4.53
CA GLY A 131 -10.15 -5.16 4.52
C GLY A 131 -9.59 -3.74 4.62
N GLY A 132 -8.72 -3.48 5.60
CA GLY A 132 -7.96 -2.22 5.73
C GLY A 132 -6.62 -2.27 4.99
N HIS A 133 -5.80 -1.22 5.11
CA HIS A 133 -4.48 -1.20 4.45
C HIS A 133 -3.56 -2.33 4.95
N LEU A 134 -3.60 -2.64 6.25
CA LEU A 134 -2.85 -3.72 6.89
C LEU A 134 -3.54 -5.10 6.78
N MET A 135 -4.46 -5.31 5.82
CA MET A 135 -5.21 -6.58 5.70
C MET A 135 -4.33 -7.82 5.47
N VAL A 136 -3.10 -7.66 4.97
CA VAL A 136 -2.12 -8.75 4.91
C VAL A 136 -1.89 -9.40 6.28
N TYR A 137 -2.02 -8.64 7.36
CA TYR A 137 -1.96 -9.14 8.72
C TYR A 137 -3.36 -9.47 9.27
N SER A 138 -4.32 -8.54 9.18
CA SER A 138 -5.62 -8.70 9.85
C SER A 138 -6.61 -9.61 9.14
N ARG A 139 -6.39 -9.94 7.87
CA ARG A 139 -7.19 -10.84 7.03
C ARG A 139 -6.31 -11.91 6.36
N SER A 140 -5.27 -12.35 7.06
CA SER A 140 -4.25 -13.26 6.51
C SER A 140 -4.82 -14.59 6.01
N GLU A 141 -5.80 -15.17 6.72
CA GLU A 141 -6.46 -16.42 6.32
C GLU A 141 -7.22 -16.28 4.99
N GLU A 142 -8.07 -15.25 4.89
CA GLU A 142 -8.83 -14.95 3.67
C GLU A 142 -7.92 -14.67 2.48
N LEU A 143 -6.84 -13.89 2.71
CA LEU A 143 -5.85 -13.63 1.68
C LEU A 143 -5.10 -14.88 1.26
N SER A 144 -4.75 -15.76 2.20
CA SER A 144 -4.05 -17.01 1.88
C SER A 144 -4.91 -17.92 1.00
N LEU A 145 -6.19 -18.04 1.31
CA LEU A 145 -7.15 -18.79 0.48
C LEU A 145 -7.29 -18.18 -0.93
N LEU A 146 -7.36 -16.85 -1.03
CA LEU A 146 -7.44 -16.17 -2.32
C LEU A 146 -6.14 -16.32 -3.12
N LEU A 147 -4.99 -16.21 -2.48
CA LEU A 147 -3.68 -16.36 -3.12
C LEU A 147 -3.50 -17.78 -3.68
N ASN A 148 -3.83 -18.82 -2.91
CA ASN A 148 -3.75 -20.20 -3.40
C ASN A 148 -4.63 -20.38 -4.65
N LYS A 149 -5.87 -19.89 -4.65
CA LYS A 149 -6.75 -19.93 -5.83
C LYS A 149 -6.21 -19.19 -7.06
N LEU A 150 -5.38 -18.17 -6.85
CA LEU A 150 -4.76 -17.41 -7.94
C LEU A 150 -3.49 -18.05 -8.47
N LEU A 151 -2.80 -18.84 -7.64
CA LEU A 151 -1.55 -19.54 -7.97
C LEU A 151 -1.78 -20.96 -8.50
N ASP A 152 -2.89 -21.61 -8.14
CA ASP A 152 -3.27 -22.96 -8.61
C ASP A 152 -3.84 -22.96 -10.04
N ARG A 153 -3.63 -21.89 -10.81
CA ARG A 153 -4.05 -21.72 -12.21
C ARG A 153 -2.87 -21.81 -13.15
#